data_AF-A0A7V9G4P7-F1
#
_entry.id   AF-A0A7V9G4P7-F1
#
_cell.length_a   1.000
_cell.length_b   1.000
_cell.length_c   1.000
_cell.angle_alpha   90.00
_cell.angle_beta   90.00
_cell.angle_gamma   90.00
#
_symmetry.space_group_name_H-M   'P 1'
#
loop_
_entity.id
_entity.type
_entity.pdbx_description
1 polymer ?
#
loop_
_entity_poly.entity_id
_entity_poly.type
_entity_poly.pdbx_seq_one_letter_code
_entity_poly.pdbx_strand_id
1 'polypeptide(L)'
;MNDSDILDGGDPEALLEAVERKKQLARKQPPRNRALERKASVADSDSEVAVKAAPDTRRARKRLAAKRQPISTDTLGEDSGVGKRRASAPARPARSLRPGRVGPWSIAACAAAVAILALTVDALGQTPKPLPVSNVTITWLPGPQLPTSEVLSWMRKFPGRAKISNPDSWVLDQLTAYLRALPAVAEVRQLRLIHEPDGKSGTRRSMELVMALRQPAMPAVLATGERVWVDREGRVLPGVLPAPAVKRPNLRGIEAAGTAKVQAALAMWHKLEPQLERNLVTDIVLNDLVDERGNRGIVLYTRQGSRLVWGDPAEERYGVRVDDKARDLVHTIRCQGDLGRIAMINVRFNQPFFVLRD
;
A
#
# COMPACT_ATOMS: atom_id res chain seq x y z
N MET A 1 3.39 -52.91 0.11
CA MET A 1 2.13 -52.99 0.85
C MET A 1 1.45 -51.65 0.69
N ASN A 2 0.24 -51.71 0.15
CA ASN A 2 -0.63 -50.59 -0.18
C ASN A 2 -1.07 -49.86 1.08
N ASP A 3 -1.40 -48.58 0.95
CA ASP A 3 -2.76 -48.09 1.21
C ASP A 3 -2.84 -46.61 0.80
N SER A 4 -3.12 -46.45 -0.48
CA SER A 4 -3.88 -45.33 -1.02
C SER A 4 -5.34 -45.54 -0.66
N ASP A 5 -5.89 -44.79 0.29
CA ASP A 5 -7.33 -44.60 0.47
C ASP A 5 -7.57 -43.54 1.53
N ILE A 6 -7.67 -42.24 1.16
CA ILE A 6 -8.58 -41.25 1.80
C ILE A 6 -8.85 -40.13 0.78
N LEU A 7 -9.69 -40.43 -0.21
CA LEU A 7 -10.59 -39.44 -0.81
C LEU A 7 -12.00 -39.97 -0.53
N ASP A 8 -12.58 -39.54 0.58
CA ASP A 8 -14.02 -39.64 0.77
C ASP A 8 -14.56 -38.36 1.41
N GLY A 9 -15.72 -37.94 0.91
CA GLY A 9 -16.35 -36.66 1.22
C GLY A 9 -16.62 -36.53 2.71
N GLY A 10 -15.86 -35.64 3.36
CA GLY A 10 -16.10 -35.26 4.74
C GLY A 10 -17.48 -34.62 4.87
N ASP A 11 -18.36 -35.31 5.59
CA ASP A 11 -19.71 -34.88 5.92
C ASP A 11 -19.68 -33.46 6.51
N PRO A 12 -20.31 -32.45 5.86
CA PRO A 12 -20.25 -31.06 6.30
C PRO A 12 -20.83 -30.84 7.70
N GLU A 13 -21.70 -31.75 8.18
CA GLU A 13 -22.22 -31.72 9.54
C GLU A 13 -21.15 -32.06 10.59
N ALA A 14 -20.23 -32.98 10.30
CA ALA A 14 -19.14 -33.35 11.21
C ALA A 14 -18.12 -32.20 11.39
N LEU A 15 -17.90 -31.39 10.35
CA LEU A 15 -17.06 -30.20 10.43
C LEU A 15 -17.73 -29.07 11.22
N LEU A 16 -19.05 -28.93 11.14
CA LEU A 16 -19.80 -27.96 11.93
C LEU A 16 -19.81 -28.32 13.42
N GLU A 17 -20.01 -29.59 13.78
CA GLU A 17 -19.90 -30.06 15.16
C GLU A 17 -18.49 -29.86 15.75
N ALA A 18 -17.44 -30.10 14.95
CA ALA A 18 -16.06 -29.87 15.38
C ALA A 18 -15.78 -28.38 15.66
N VAL A 19 -16.34 -27.48 14.85
CA VAL A 19 -16.21 -26.02 15.04
C VAL A 19 -17.00 -25.55 16.27
N GLU A 20 -18.21 -26.07 16.50
CA GLU A 20 -19.01 -25.72 17.68
C GLU A 20 -18.38 -26.22 18.98
N ARG A 21 -17.81 -27.44 19.00
CA ARG A 21 -17.05 -27.95 20.16
C ARG A 21 -15.85 -27.07 20.48
N LYS A 22 -15.13 -26.57 19.47
CA LYS A 22 -13.98 -25.67 19.66
C LYS A 22 -14.41 -24.31 20.22
N LYS A 23 -15.58 -23.81 19.82
CA LYS A 23 -16.15 -22.54 20.30
C LYS A 23 -16.66 -22.63 21.74
N GLN A 24 -17.17 -23.79 22.15
CA GLN A 24 -17.58 -24.02 23.54
C GLN A 24 -16.37 -24.15 24.49
N LEU A 25 -15.27 -24.76 24.05
CA LEU A 25 -14.03 -24.83 24.84
C LEU A 25 -13.38 -23.46 25.05
N ALA A 26 -13.43 -22.58 24.04
CA ALA A 26 -12.94 -21.20 24.17
C ALA A 26 -13.77 -20.34 25.14
N ARG A 27 -15.07 -20.66 25.32
CA ARG A 27 -15.96 -19.96 26.27
C ARG A 27 -15.81 -20.40 27.72
N LYS A 28 -15.19 -21.56 27.99
CA LYS A 28 -15.02 -22.11 29.34
C LYS A 28 -13.68 -21.77 30.00
N GLN A 29 -12.79 -21.01 29.33
CA GLN A 29 -11.56 -20.53 29.96
C GLN A 29 -11.82 -19.21 30.73
N PRO A 30 -11.56 -19.15 32.05
CA PRO A 30 -11.65 -17.90 32.80
C PRO A 30 -10.49 -16.95 32.41
N PRO A 31 -10.70 -15.63 32.44
CA PRO A 31 -9.66 -14.67 32.12
C PRO A 31 -8.53 -14.78 33.15
N ARG A 32 -7.33 -15.11 32.68
CA ARG A 32 -6.14 -15.25 33.51
C ARG A 32 -5.66 -13.86 33.94
N ASN A 33 -5.77 -13.59 35.24
CA ASN A 33 -5.31 -12.39 35.92
C ASN A 33 -3.85 -12.05 35.56
N ARG A 34 -3.64 -10.87 34.95
CA ARG A 34 -2.33 -10.20 34.82
C ARG A 34 -2.35 -8.88 35.61
N ALA A 35 -2.76 -8.98 36.87
CA ALA A 35 -2.76 -7.89 37.86
C ALA A 35 -1.59 -7.99 38.86
N LEU A 36 -0.53 -8.74 38.54
CA LEU A 36 0.65 -8.91 39.40
C LEU A 36 1.91 -8.55 38.63
N GLU A 37 2.11 -7.26 38.35
CA GLU A 37 3.40 -6.66 37.98
C GLU A 37 3.34 -5.13 38.15
N ARG A 38 2.75 -4.67 39.27
CA ARG A 38 2.85 -3.28 39.74
C ARG A 38 2.81 -3.25 41.27
N LYS A 39 3.89 -3.70 41.90
CA LYS A 39 4.21 -3.40 43.31
C LYS A 39 5.72 -3.39 43.48
N ALA A 40 6.35 -2.27 43.10
CA ALA A 40 7.62 -1.82 43.65
C ALA A 40 7.91 -0.39 43.15
N SER A 41 7.11 0.59 43.57
CA SER A 41 7.60 1.93 43.90
C SER A 41 6.45 2.84 44.33
N VAL A 42 6.79 3.70 45.29
CA VAL A 42 6.06 4.88 45.78
C VAL A 42 4.98 4.57 46.82
N ALA A 43 5.46 4.64 48.06
CA ALA A 43 4.68 5.05 49.21
C ALA A 43 4.34 6.54 49.11
N ASP A 44 3.25 6.87 49.80
CA ASP A 44 2.96 8.13 50.48
C ASP A 44 1.83 9.01 49.91
N SER A 45 1.06 9.51 50.87
CA SER A 45 0.04 10.56 50.84
C SER A 45 -1.42 10.18 50.52
N ASP A 46 -2.16 10.05 51.62
CA ASP A 46 -3.60 10.09 51.81
C ASP A 46 -4.29 11.31 51.15
N SER A 47 -5.52 11.09 50.65
CA SER A 47 -6.67 11.98 50.88
C SER A 47 -7.95 11.35 50.29
N GLU A 48 -8.85 10.98 51.20
CA GLU A 48 -10.26 10.69 50.94
C GLU A 48 -10.98 11.96 50.44
N VAL A 49 -11.85 11.85 49.42
CA VAL A 49 -13.24 12.36 49.45
C VAL A 49 -14.09 11.56 48.44
N ALA A 50 -15.28 11.20 48.89
CA ALA A 50 -16.24 10.28 48.33
C ALA A 50 -17.26 10.93 47.36
N VAL A 51 -17.71 10.13 46.38
CA VAL A 51 -19.12 9.91 45.95
C VAL A 51 -19.84 10.95 45.04
N LYS A 52 -20.10 10.55 43.78
CA LYS A 52 -21.45 10.39 43.14
C LYS A 52 -21.29 10.11 41.63
N ALA A 53 -21.59 8.88 41.19
CA ALA A 53 -22.91 8.43 40.70
C ALA A 53 -23.16 8.81 39.22
N ALA A 54 -22.99 7.83 38.34
CA ALA A 54 -23.53 7.81 36.99
C ALA A 54 -25.06 7.61 37.01
N PRO A 55 -25.75 8.01 35.94
CA PRO A 55 -26.86 7.19 35.47
C PRO A 55 -26.70 6.77 34.00
N ASP A 56 -26.90 5.47 33.86
CA ASP A 56 -27.17 4.66 32.69
C ASP A 56 -28.53 5.06 32.07
N THR A 57 -28.62 5.31 30.76
CA THR A 57 -29.88 5.16 30.02
C THR A 57 -29.67 4.71 28.57
N ARG A 58 -29.98 3.43 28.35
CA ARG A 58 -30.41 2.83 27.07
C ARG A 58 -31.69 3.51 26.54
N ARG A 59 -31.72 3.83 25.24
CA ARG A 59 -32.87 3.83 24.27
C ARG A 59 -32.38 4.54 23.00
N ALA A 60 -32.74 4.22 21.76
CA ALA A 60 -33.66 3.24 21.19
C ALA A 60 -33.26 3.01 19.71
N ARG A 61 -33.56 1.81 19.22
CA ARG A 61 -33.56 1.46 17.79
C ARG A 61 -34.56 2.32 17.02
N LYS A 62 -34.20 2.78 15.82
CA LYS A 62 -35.15 2.82 14.70
C LYS A 62 -34.45 2.65 13.35
N ARG A 63 -34.79 1.53 12.71
CA ARG A 63 -34.59 1.23 11.29
C ARG A 63 -35.29 2.29 10.45
N LEU A 64 -34.73 2.64 9.29
CA LEU A 64 -35.48 2.87 8.07
C LEU A 64 -34.54 2.67 6.87
N ALA A 65 -34.75 1.54 6.20
CA ALA A 65 -34.26 1.25 4.87
C ALA A 65 -35.18 1.96 3.85
N ALA A 66 -34.60 2.68 2.91
CA ALA A 66 -35.25 3.12 1.68
C ALA A 66 -34.48 2.47 0.52
N LYS A 67 -35.00 1.35 0.02
CA LYS A 67 -35.71 1.23 -1.27
C LYS A 67 -34.85 1.63 -2.48
N ARG A 68 -34.27 0.59 -3.08
CA ARG A 68 -33.99 0.47 -4.52
C ARG A 68 -35.28 0.69 -5.32
N GLN A 69 -35.15 1.40 -6.44
CA GLN A 69 -36.02 1.24 -7.61
C GLN A 69 -35.12 1.10 -8.85
N PRO A 70 -35.32 0.05 -9.66
CA PRO A 70 -34.82 -0.03 -11.03
C PRO A 70 -36.01 -0.10 -12.00
N ILE A 71 -36.19 0.87 -12.89
CA ILE A 71 -37.14 0.80 -14.02
C ILE A 71 -36.51 1.61 -15.18
N SER A 72 -36.00 0.89 -16.19
CA SER A 72 -36.51 0.74 -17.59
C SER A 72 -36.31 2.00 -18.43
N THR A 73 -35.50 2.00 -19.49
CA THR A 73 -35.64 1.37 -20.81
C THR A 73 -36.97 1.66 -21.52
N ASP A 74 -36.79 2.34 -22.66
CA ASP A 74 -37.63 2.56 -23.84
C ASP A 74 -38.79 3.56 -23.81
N THR A 75 -38.64 4.62 -24.61
CA THR A 75 -39.45 5.00 -25.79
C THR A 75 -38.75 6.16 -26.52
N LEU A 76 -38.26 5.98 -27.76
CA LEU A 76 -38.90 6.25 -29.07
C LEU A 76 -38.95 7.73 -29.49
N GLY A 77 -38.50 7.98 -30.73
CA GLY A 77 -38.50 9.26 -31.46
C GLY A 77 -37.24 9.39 -32.32
N GLU A 78 -37.16 8.71 -33.47
CA GLU A 78 -37.41 9.29 -34.81
C GLU A 78 -36.50 10.50 -35.13
N ASP A 79 -35.46 10.30 -35.94
CA ASP A 79 -35.57 10.59 -37.38
C ASP A 79 -34.33 10.20 -38.20
N SER A 80 -34.61 9.70 -39.42
CA SER A 80 -33.84 9.67 -40.68
C SER A 80 -32.31 9.85 -40.66
N GLY A 81 -31.47 9.05 -41.33
CA GLY A 81 -31.61 8.19 -42.50
C GLY A 81 -30.24 8.08 -43.19
N VAL A 82 -30.17 7.29 -44.26
CA VAL A 82 -29.02 7.02 -45.16
C VAL A 82 -28.29 5.68 -44.95
N GLY A 83 -28.83 4.65 -45.63
CA GLY A 83 -28.07 4.01 -46.70
C GLY A 83 -27.30 2.73 -46.41
N LYS A 84 -27.95 1.64 -45.94
CA LYS A 84 -27.41 0.27 -46.10
C LYS A 84 -28.28 -0.53 -47.07
N ARG A 85 -27.79 -0.67 -48.32
CA ARG A 85 -28.24 -1.67 -49.28
C ARG A 85 -28.01 -3.07 -48.70
N ARG A 86 -29.06 -3.68 -48.16
CA ARG A 86 -29.15 -5.14 -48.00
C ARG A 86 -29.73 -5.70 -49.30
N ALA A 87 -28.89 -6.33 -50.10
CA ALA A 87 -29.36 -7.23 -51.15
C ALA A 87 -29.82 -8.53 -50.47
N SER A 88 -31.13 -8.65 -50.29
CA SER A 88 -31.81 -9.92 -50.05
C SER A 88 -31.71 -10.76 -51.32
N ALA A 89 -30.79 -11.72 -51.33
CA ALA A 89 -30.78 -12.77 -52.35
C ALA A 89 -31.94 -13.75 -52.05
N PRO A 90 -32.74 -14.15 -53.05
CA PRO A 90 -33.79 -15.12 -52.86
C PRO A 90 -33.19 -16.49 -52.52
N ALA A 91 -33.76 -17.13 -51.50
CA ALA A 91 -33.52 -18.54 -51.19
C ALA A 91 -33.96 -19.39 -52.38
N ARG A 92 -32.99 -19.76 -53.24
CA ARG A 92 -33.16 -20.82 -54.23
C ARG A 92 -33.30 -22.15 -53.51
N PRO A 93 -34.23 -23.02 -53.92
CA PRO A 93 -34.28 -24.38 -53.39
C PRO A 93 -32.94 -25.06 -53.63
N ALA A 94 -32.42 -25.72 -52.59
CA ALA A 94 -31.22 -26.54 -52.65
C ALA A 94 -31.43 -27.62 -53.72
N ARG A 95 -30.96 -27.32 -54.92
CA ARG A 95 -30.84 -28.25 -56.02
C ARG A 95 -29.93 -29.35 -55.50
N SER A 96 -30.50 -30.54 -55.36
CA SER A 96 -29.79 -31.77 -54.99
C SER A 96 -28.42 -31.77 -55.67
N LEU A 97 -27.37 -31.54 -54.89
CA LEU A 97 -26.02 -31.85 -55.32
C LEU A 97 -26.01 -33.37 -55.46
N ARG A 98 -26.23 -33.83 -56.69
CA ARG A 98 -25.67 -35.09 -57.16
C ARG A 98 -24.23 -35.13 -56.66
N PRO A 99 -23.69 -36.29 -56.25
CA PRO A 99 -22.28 -36.43 -55.89
C PRO A 99 -21.44 -36.14 -57.13
N GLY A 100 -21.23 -34.85 -57.40
CA GLY A 100 -20.34 -34.35 -58.42
C GLY A 100 -18.97 -34.70 -57.92
N ARG A 101 -18.30 -35.61 -58.63
CA ARG A 101 -16.91 -35.97 -58.41
C ARG A 101 -16.15 -34.70 -58.06
N VAL A 102 -15.71 -34.60 -56.81
CA VAL A 102 -14.71 -33.64 -56.38
C VAL A 102 -13.54 -33.84 -57.33
N GLY A 103 -13.36 -32.87 -58.23
CA GLY A 103 -12.29 -32.93 -59.20
C GLY A 103 -10.95 -33.00 -58.46
N PRO A 104 -9.90 -33.52 -59.09
CA PRO A 104 -8.59 -33.71 -58.45
C PRO A 104 -8.05 -32.44 -57.77
N TRP A 105 -8.48 -31.26 -58.23
CA TRP A 105 -8.14 -29.95 -57.69
C TRP A 105 -8.70 -29.65 -56.29
N SER A 106 -9.91 -30.10 -55.94
CA SER A 106 -10.46 -29.85 -54.60
C SER A 106 -9.79 -30.75 -53.56
N ILE A 107 -9.44 -31.98 -53.95
CA ILE A 107 -8.67 -32.90 -53.11
C ILE A 107 -7.25 -32.36 -52.90
N ALA A 108 -6.63 -31.82 -53.95
CA ALA A 108 -5.32 -31.17 -53.86
C ALA A 108 -5.33 -29.94 -52.95
N ALA A 109 -6.37 -29.10 -53.01
CA ALA A 109 -6.50 -27.92 -52.15
C ALA A 109 -6.66 -28.29 -50.66
N CYS A 110 -7.48 -29.30 -50.34
CA CYS A 110 -7.60 -29.81 -48.98
C CYS A 110 -6.29 -30.44 -48.49
N ALA A 111 -5.60 -31.22 -49.33
CA ALA A 111 -4.31 -31.81 -48.99
C ALA A 111 -3.25 -30.73 -48.72
N ALA A 112 -3.20 -29.66 -49.52
CA ALA A 112 -2.30 -28.53 -49.31
C ALA A 112 -2.60 -27.80 -48.00
N ALA A 113 -3.87 -27.56 -47.66
CA ALA A 113 -4.24 -26.93 -46.39
C ALA A 113 -3.86 -27.79 -45.17
N VAL A 114 -4.05 -29.11 -45.24
CA VAL A 114 -3.63 -30.05 -44.20
C VAL A 114 -2.11 -30.10 -44.09
N ALA A 115 -1.38 -30.09 -45.22
CA ALA A 115 0.07 -30.04 -45.23
C ALA A 115 0.62 -28.75 -44.62
N ILE A 116 0.01 -27.59 -44.90
CA ILE A 116 0.38 -26.31 -44.28
C ILE A 116 0.13 -26.37 -42.77
N LEU A 117 -1.02 -26.88 -42.33
CA LEU A 117 -1.31 -27.05 -40.90
C LEU A 117 -0.29 -27.98 -40.22
N ALA A 118 -0.01 -29.14 -40.83
CA ALA A 118 0.97 -30.09 -40.32
C ALA A 118 2.38 -29.47 -40.24
N LEU A 119 2.81 -28.72 -41.26
CA LEU A 119 4.09 -28.01 -41.26
C LEU A 119 4.13 -26.88 -40.24
N THR A 120 3.03 -26.15 -40.01
CA THR A 120 2.99 -25.13 -38.95
C THR A 120 3.07 -25.74 -37.56
N VAL A 121 2.41 -26.88 -37.31
CA VAL A 121 2.45 -27.58 -36.03
C VAL A 121 3.81 -28.24 -35.79
N ASP A 122 4.40 -28.84 -36.83
CA ASP A 122 5.75 -29.42 -36.76
C ASP A 122 6.80 -28.31 -36.56
N ALA A 123 6.66 -27.17 -37.25
CA ALA A 123 7.50 -26.00 -37.03
C ALA A 123 7.37 -25.45 -35.60
N LEU A 124 6.17 -25.44 -35.02
CA LEU A 124 5.93 -25.08 -33.61
C LEU A 124 6.63 -26.06 -32.66
N GLY A 125 6.59 -27.37 -32.96
CA GLY A 125 7.25 -28.42 -32.17
C GLY A 125 8.78 -28.41 -32.27
N GLN A 126 9.33 -27.91 -33.39
CA GLN A 126 10.77 -27.80 -33.62
C GLN A 126 11.36 -26.45 -33.18
N THR A 127 10.54 -25.52 -32.65
CA THR A 127 11.10 -24.28 -32.10
C THR A 127 12.03 -24.61 -30.93
N PRO A 128 13.31 -24.18 -30.98
CA PRO A 128 14.24 -24.44 -29.90
C PRO A 128 13.69 -23.80 -28.64
N LYS A 129 13.65 -24.57 -27.54
CA LYS A 129 13.18 -24.07 -26.24
C LYS A 129 13.90 -22.76 -25.94
N PRO A 130 13.16 -21.70 -25.56
CA PRO A 130 13.76 -20.42 -25.23
C PRO A 130 14.87 -20.62 -24.20
N LEU A 131 16.04 -20.06 -24.48
CA LEU A 131 17.15 -20.07 -23.54
C LEU A 131 16.72 -19.39 -22.24
N PRO A 132 17.08 -19.93 -21.06
CA PRO A 132 16.69 -19.33 -19.80
C PRO A 132 17.38 -17.99 -19.59
N VAL A 133 16.70 -17.09 -18.88
CA VAL A 133 17.25 -15.82 -18.42
C VAL A 133 18.39 -16.11 -17.44
N SER A 134 19.59 -15.68 -17.79
CA SER A 134 20.80 -15.96 -17.02
C SER A 134 21.20 -14.83 -16.08
N ASN A 135 20.79 -13.59 -16.38
CA ASN A 135 21.15 -12.41 -15.59
C ASN A 135 20.03 -11.37 -15.54
N VAL A 136 20.01 -10.57 -14.48
CA VAL A 136 19.12 -9.42 -14.31
C VAL A 136 19.97 -8.17 -14.16
N THR A 137 19.85 -7.28 -15.14
CA THR A 137 20.52 -5.97 -15.14
C THR A 137 19.53 -4.92 -14.65
N ILE A 138 19.90 -4.19 -13.60
CA ILE A 138 19.04 -3.17 -13.01
C ILE A 138 19.63 -1.80 -13.32
N THR A 139 18.86 -1.00 -14.05
CA THR A 139 19.20 0.39 -14.37
C THR A 139 18.34 1.31 -13.53
N TRP A 140 18.97 2.08 -12.65
CA TRP A 140 18.26 2.98 -11.75
C TRP A 140 17.96 4.32 -12.42
N LEU A 141 16.72 4.79 -12.29
CA LEU A 141 16.37 6.19 -12.54
C LEU A 141 16.90 7.09 -11.41
N PRO A 142 16.97 8.43 -11.61
CA PRO A 142 17.49 9.35 -10.60
C PRO A 142 16.79 9.17 -9.23
N GLY A 143 17.57 8.86 -8.18
CA GLY A 143 17.04 8.64 -6.85
C GLY A 143 17.88 7.68 -6.01
N PRO A 144 17.32 7.23 -4.87
CA PRO A 144 17.99 6.25 -4.03
C PRO A 144 18.14 4.93 -4.78
N GLN A 145 19.24 4.24 -4.51
CA GLN A 145 19.56 2.94 -5.08
C GLN A 145 19.55 1.89 -3.97
N LEU A 146 19.14 0.68 -4.33
CA LEU A 146 19.24 -0.48 -3.44
C LEU A 146 20.27 -1.47 -3.97
N PRO A 147 20.87 -2.29 -3.09
CA PRO A 147 21.67 -3.42 -3.52
C PRO A 147 20.88 -4.35 -4.43
N THR A 148 21.52 -4.88 -5.48
CA THR A 148 20.91 -5.83 -6.42
C THR A 148 20.30 -7.04 -5.70
N SER A 149 20.91 -7.49 -4.60
CA SER A 149 20.42 -8.60 -3.77
C SER A 149 19.00 -8.38 -3.21
N GLU A 150 18.66 -7.14 -2.87
CA GLU A 150 17.34 -6.77 -2.35
C GLU A 150 16.27 -6.86 -3.43
N VAL A 151 16.55 -6.34 -4.62
CA VAL A 151 15.62 -6.42 -5.76
C VAL A 151 15.42 -7.88 -6.19
N LEU A 152 16.49 -8.67 -6.22
CA LEU A 152 16.39 -10.11 -6.46
C LEU A 152 15.59 -10.83 -5.35
N SER A 153 15.60 -10.33 -4.12
CA SER A 153 14.73 -10.86 -3.05
C SER A 153 13.25 -10.61 -3.34
N TRP A 154 12.91 -9.45 -3.91
CA TRP A 154 11.54 -9.13 -4.30
C TRP A 154 11.07 -10.01 -5.44
N MET A 155 11.94 -10.25 -6.44
CA MET A 155 11.67 -11.19 -7.53
C MET A 155 11.48 -12.62 -7.04
N ARG A 156 12.23 -13.05 -6.02
CA ARG A 156 12.05 -14.38 -5.41
C ARG A 156 10.69 -14.55 -4.71
N LYS A 157 10.11 -13.46 -4.23
CA LYS A 157 8.76 -13.41 -3.61
C LYS A 157 7.62 -13.29 -4.63
N PHE A 158 7.93 -13.06 -5.91
CA PHE A 158 6.92 -12.99 -6.96
C PHE A 158 6.16 -14.34 -7.07
N PRO A 159 4.81 -14.35 -7.06
CA PRO A 159 4.03 -15.59 -7.15
C PRO A 159 4.37 -16.45 -8.38
N GLY A 160 4.70 -15.82 -9.51
CA GLY A 160 5.10 -16.50 -10.74
C GLY A 160 6.59 -16.82 -10.85
N ARG A 161 7.34 -16.92 -9.73
CA ARG A 161 8.82 -17.04 -9.75
C ARG A 161 9.37 -18.12 -10.68
N ALA A 162 8.68 -19.26 -10.80
CA ALA A 162 9.13 -20.38 -11.63
C ALA A 162 9.14 -20.03 -13.13
N LYS A 163 8.32 -19.06 -13.54
CA LYS A 163 8.21 -18.57 -14.92
C LYS A 163 9.20 -17.45 -15.24
N ILE A 164 9.95 -16.93 -14.26
CA ILE A 164 10.94 -15.88 -14.48
C ILE A 164 12.13 -16.40 -15.32
N SER A 165 12.44 -17.69 -15.23
CA SER A 165 13.52 -18.30 -16.03
C SER A 165 13.22 -18.26 -17.53
N ASN A 166 11.95 -18.43 -17.93
CA ASN A 166 11.48 -18.34 -19.31
C ASN A 166 10.23 -17.46 -19.35
N PRO A 167 10.37 -16.13 -19.25
CA PRO A 167 9.23 -15.25 -19.10
C PRO A 167 8.63 -14.91 -20.45
N ASP A 168 7.32 -15.15 -20.58
CA ASP A 168 6.50 -14.64 -21.67
C ASP A 168 6.17 -13.16 -21.42
N SER A 169 5.71 -12.43 -22.44
CA SER A 169 5.30 -11.02 -22.32
C SER A 169 4.33 -10.79 -21.16
N TRP A 170 3.35 -11.68 -21.01
CA TRP A 170 2.38 -11.63 -19.91
C TRP A 170 3.03 -11.78 -18.53
N VAL A 171 4.06 -12.61 -18.39
CA VAL A 171 4.79 -12.77 -17.12
C VAL A 171 5.57 -11.50 -16.79
N LEU A 172 6.16 -10.85 -17.79
CA LEU A 172 6.85 -9.57 -17.61
C LEU A 172 5.87 -8.46 -17.20
N ASP A 173 4.66 -8.43 -17.78
CA ASP A 173 3.63 -7.47 -17.39
C ASP A 173 3.17 -7.69 -15.95
N GLN A 174 2.97 -8.95 -15.54
CA GLN A 174 2.63 -9.30 -14.16
C GLN A 174 3.75 -8.93 -13.18
N LEU A 175 5.01 -9.19 -13.54
CA LEU A 175 6.15 -8.83 -12.73
C LEU A 175 6.26 -7.30 -12.61
N THR A 176 6.02 -6.57 -13.68
CA THR A 176 5.95 -5.10 -13.68
C THR A 176 4.86 -4.59 -12.75
N ALA A 177 3.66 -5.15 -12.83
CA ALA A 177 2.53 -4.78 -11.95
C ALA A 177 2.85 -5.10 -10.48
N TYR A 178 3.45 -6.25 -10.22
CA TYR A 178 3.90 -6.65 -8.89
C TYR A 178 4.94 -5.69 -8.31
N LEU A 179 5.98 -5.34 -9.09
CA LEU A 179 7.01 -4.40 -8.66
C LEU A 179 6.43 -3.00 -8.39
N ARG A 180 5.48 -2.53 -9.21
CA ARG A 180 4.79 -1.25 -8.99
C ARG A 180 3.92 -1.23 -7.73
N ALA A 181 3.44 -2.39 -7.30
CA ALA A 181 2.65 -2.52 -6.07
C ALA A 181 3.52 -2.48 -4.79
N LEU A 182 4.84 -2.65 -4.90
CA LEU A 182 5.74 -2.61 -3.75
C LEU A 182 5.82 -1.19 -3.17
N PRO A 183 5.73 -1.00 -1.85
CA PRO A 183 5.80 0.31 -1.22
C PRO A 183 7.08 1.09 -1.50
N ALA A 184 8.21 0.41 -1.71
CA ALA A 184 9.50 1.05 -1.99
C ALA A 184 9.61 1.63 -3.40
N VAL A 185 8.80 1.15 -4.35
CA VAL A 185 8.94 1.46 -5.78
C VAL A 185 8.08 2.68 -6.12
N ALA A 186 8.70 3.67 -6.76
CA ALA A 186 7.99 4.85 -7.27
C ALA A 186 7.45 4.55 -8.67
N GLU A 187 8.31 4.03 -9.53
CA GLU A 187 8.01 3.79 -10.93
C GLU A 187 8.80 2.58 -11.45
N VAL A 188 8.17 1.80 -12.33
CA VAL A 188 8.86 0.85 -13.19
C VAL A 188 8.65 1.33 -14.61
N ARG A 189 9.72 1.88 -15.21
CA ARG A 189 9.68 2.50 -16.53
C ARG A 189 9.75 1.46 -17.63
N GLN A 190 10.59 0.46 -17.45
CA GLN A 190 10.78 -0.59 -18.45
C GLN A 190 11.17 -1.91 -17.78
N LEU A 191 10.60 -2.99 -18.30
CA LEU A 191 11.04 -4.35 -18.04
C LEU A 191 11.05 -5.08 -19.37
N ARG A 192 12.23 -5.50 -19.83
CA ARG A 192 12.36 -6.20 -21.11
C ARG A 192 13.39 -7.31 -21.05
N LEU A 193 13.30 -8.22 -22.01
CA LEU A 193 14.33 -9.21 -22.28
C LEU A 193 15.28 -8.66 -23.33
N ILE A 194 16.57 -8.82 -23.09
CA ILE A 194 17.64 -8.51 -24.02
C ILE A 194 18.34 -9.83 -24.37
N HIS A 195 18.61 -10.00 -25.66
CA HIS A 195 19.42 -11.11 -26.16
C HIS A 195 20.81 -10.57 -26.46
N GLU A 196 21.76 -10.84 -25.56
CA GLU A 196 23.15 -10.45 -25.74
C GLU A 196 23.90 -11.55 -26.50
N PRO A 197 24.66 -11.22 -27.56
CA PRO A 197 25.52 -12.20 -28.21
C PRO A 197 26.70 -12.53 -27.30
N ASP A 198 26.82 -13.79 -26.87
CA ASP A 198 27.97 -14.26 -26.10
C ASP A 198 29.01 -14.82 -27.08
N GLY A 199 30.15 -14.14 -27.19
CA GLY A 199 31.08 -14.18 -28.34
C GLY A 199 31.72 -15.52 -28.71
N LYS A 200 31.33 -16.66 -28.10
CA LYS A 200 31.85 -18.00 -28.46
C LYS A 200 30.82 -19.10 -28.70
N SER A 201 29.58 -19.03 -28.19
CA SER A 201 28.71 -20.23 -28.24
C SER A 201 27.19 -20.01 -28.07
N GLY A 202 26.68 -18.79 -28.12
CA GLY A 202 25.22 -18.60 -28.15
C GLY A 202 24.75 -17.19 -27.83
N THR A 203 23.44 -17.00 -27.92
CA THR A 203 22.79 -15.81 -27.35
C THR A 203 22.55 -16.05 -25.87
N ARG A 204 22.85 -15.09 -25.00
CA ARG A 204 22.41 -15.09 -23.60
C ARG A 204 21.17 -14.22 -23.47
N ARG A 205 20.20 -14.65 -22.68
CA ARG A 205 19.04 -13.81 -22.34
C ARG A 205 19.26 -13.13 -21.01
N SER A 206 19.33 -11.81 -21.00
CA SER A 206 19.35 -10.98 -19.81
C SER A 206 18.00 -10.25 -19.67
N MET A 207 17.57 -10.01 -18.44
CA MET A 207 16.40 -9.18 -18.17
C MET A 207 16.87 -7.80 -17.73
N GLU A 208 16.46 -6.76 -18.46
CA GLU A 208 16.72 -5.38 -18.09
C GLU A 208 15.52 -4.79 -17.37
N LEU A 209 15.75 -4.30 -16.15
CA LEU A 209 14.77 -3.63 -15.31
C LEU A 209 15.19 -2.17 -15.10
N VAL A 210 14.40 -1.24 -15.63
CA VAL A 210 14.58 0.20 -15.44
C VAL A 210 13.53 0.70 -14.44
N MET A 211 13.96 1.14 -13.26
CA MET A 211 13.03 1.53 -12.19
C MET A 211 13.52 2.70 -11.33
N ALA A 212 12.57 3.39 -10.69
CA ALA A 212 12.79 4.44 -9.70
C ALA A 212 12.27 3.99 -8.33
N LEU A 213 13.05 4.24 -7.28
CA LEU A 213 12.61 4.07 -5.89
C LEU A 213 12.02 5.36 -5.34
N ARG A 214 11.12 5.23 -4.36
CA ARG A 214 10.58 6.38 -3.63
C ARG A 214 11.67 7.04 -2.80
N GLN A 215 11.63 8.37 -2.75
CA GLN A 215 12.58 9.14 -1.99
C GLN A 215 12.11 9.26 -0.53
N PRO A 216 12.85 8.71 0.44
CA PRO A 216 12.53 8.88 1.84
C PRO A 216 12.73 10.35 2.23
N ALA A 217 11.68 10.95 2.82
CA ALA A 217 11.68 12.34 3.25
C ALA A 217 11.93 12.48 4.75
N MET A 218 11.25 11.69 5.59
CA MET A 218 11.40 11.76 7.05
C MET A 218 11.52 10.36 7.66
N PRO A 219 12.36 10.17 8.69
CA PRO A 219 12.38 8.94 9.46
C PRO A 219 11.11 8.83 10.31
N ALA A 220 10.69 7.61 10.57
CA ALA A 220 9.48 7.30 11.31
C ALA A 220 9.66 6.05 12.18
N VAL A 221 8.94 6.01 13.29
CA VAL A 221 8.88 4.85 14.19
C VAL A 221 7.43 4.45 14.38
N LEU A 222 7.10 3.22 13.99
CA LEU A 222 5.78 2.63 14.18
C LEU A 222 5.52 2.30 15.67
N ALA A 223 4.28 2.02 16.07
CA ALA A 223 3.99 1.60 17.44
C ALA A 223 4.67 0.26 17.79
N THR A 224 4.99 -0.56 16.78
CA THR A 224 5.78 -1.80 16.92
C THR A 224 7.24 -1.53 17.30
N GLY A 225 7.72 -0.29 17.21
CA GLY A 225 9.14 0.06 17.35
C GLY A 225 9.95 -0.09 16.06
N GLU A 226 9.33 -0.58 14.98
CA GLU A 226 9.98 -0.69 13.68
C GLU A 226 10.30 0.69 13.10
N ARG A 227 11.53 0.82 12.58
CA ARG A 227 11.99 2.02 11.88
C ARG A 227 11.57 1.95 10.42
N VAL A 228 10.83 2.96 10.00
CA VAL A 228 10.32 3.10 8.64
C VAL A 228 10.66 4.49 8.11
N TRP A 229 10.48 4.69 6.82
CA TRP A 229 10.59 6.02 6.21
C TRP A 229 9.22 6.52 5.79
N VAL A 230 9.09 7.83 5.62
CA VAL A 230 7.90 8.46 5.04
C VAL A 230 8.34 9.28 3.83
N ASP A 231 7.69 9.10 2.68
CA ASP A 231 7.94 9.92 1.49
C ASP A 231 7.27 11.30 1.58
N ARG A 232 7.44 12.14 0.55
CA ARG A 232 6.81 13.48 0.50
C ARG A 232 5.29 13.38 0.40
N GLU A 233 4.80 12.29 -0.17
CA GLU A 233 3.38 11.95 -0.30
C GLU A 233 2.81 11.31 0.98
N GLY A 234 3.58 11.24 2.08
CA GLY A 234 3.10 10.78 3.36
C GLY A 234 2.88 9.27 3.42
N ARG A 235 3.43 8.52 2.47
CA ARG A 235 3.37 7.07 2.41
C ARG A 235 4.47 6.47 3.27
N VAL A 236 4.13 5.42 3.99
CA VAL A 236 5.08 4.64 4.77
C VAL A 236 5.88 3.76 3.81
N LEU A 237 7.20 3.88 3.90
CA LEU A 237 8.19 3.16 3.12
C LEU A 237 9.00 2.23 4.02
N PRO A 238 9.52 1.11 3.49
CA PRO A 238 10.27 0.16 4.31
C PRO A 238 11.63 0.73 4.74
N GLY A 239 12.08 0.38 5.95
CA GLY A 239 13.34 0.85 6.54
C GLY A 239 14.62 0.44 5.81
N VAL A 240 14.53 -0.51 4.86
CA VAL A 240 15.66 -0.94 4.01
C VAL A 240 16.12 0.13 3.02
N LEU A 241 15.29 1.16 2.76
CA LEU A 241 15.68 2.26 1.90
C LEU A 241 16.80 3.09 2.54
N PRO A 242 17.74 3.61 1.73
CA PRO A 242 18.83 4.42 2.24
C PRO A 242 18.30 5.71 2.87
N ALA A 243 18.90 6.13 3.97
CA ALA A 243 18.53 7.36 4.67
C ALA A 243 18.74 8.60 3.78
N PRO A 244 17.92 9.66 3.95
CA PRO A 244 18.19 10.94 3.33
C PRO A 244 19.51 11.53 3.85
N ALA A 245 20.17 12.36 3.05
CA ALA A 245 21.46 12.97 3.40
C ALA A 245 21.39 13.88 4.63
N VAL A 246 20.21 14.45 4.92
CA VAL A 246 19.99 15.37 6.04
C VAL A 246 19.32 14.63 7.19
N LYS A 247 19.91 14.73 8.39
CA LYS A 247 19.31 14.20 9.62
C LYS A 247 18.06 15.01 9.98
N ARG A 248 16.95 14.31 10.20
CA ARG A 248 15.61 14.85 10.47
C ARG A 248 15.02 14.21 11.74
N PRO A 249 14.05 14.87 12.39
CA PRO A 249 13.36 14.31 13.55
C PRO A 249 12.55 13.06 13.18
N ASN A 250 12.34 12.18 14.16
CA ASN A 250 11.54 10.98 13.97
C ASN A 250 10.04 11.29 14.06
N LEU A 251 9.27 10.89 13.05
CA LEU A 251 7.83 10.86 13.11
C LEU A 251 7.34 9.68 13.96
N ARG A 252 6.36 9.92 14.85
CA ARG A 252 5.73 8.88 15.70
C ARG A 252 4.22 8.99 15.67
N GLY A 253 3.56 7.86 15.97
CA GLY A 253 2.09 7.80 16.05
C GLY A 253 1.38 7.86 14.70
N ILE A 254 2.08 7.50 13.63
CA ILE A 254 1.62 7.57 12.23
C ILE A 254 0.37 6.71 12.00
N GLU A 255 0.32 5.53 12.62
CA GLU A 255 -0.78 4.57 12.49
C GLU A 255 -2.11 5.11 13.01
N ALA A 256 -2.07 5.96 14.05
CA ALA A 256 -3.27 6.53 14.66
C ALA A 256 -3.67 7.88 14.06
N ALA A 257 -2.73 8.60 13.43
CA ALA A 257 -2.94 9.98 13.00
C ALA A 257 -3.65 10.10 11.63
N GLY A 258 -3.54 9.07 10.78
CA GLY A 258 -4.05 9.09 9.41
C GLY A 258 -3.20 9.94 8.45
N THR A 259 -3.46 9.82 7.15
CA THR A 259 -2.65 10.44 6.09
C THR A 259 -2.66 11.98 6.13
N ALA A 260 -3.79 12.59 6.53
CA ALA A 260 -3.92 14.05 6.60
C ALA A 260 -2.97 14.68 7.64
N LYS A 261 -2.83 14.07 8.83
CA LYS A 261 -1.92 14.58 9.87
C LYS A 261 -0.46 14.36 9.50
N VAL A 262 -0.14 13.25 8.83
CA VAL A 262 1.21 13.00 8.28
C VAL A 262 1.56 14.10 7.27
N GLN A 263 0.67 14.38 6.33
CA GLN A 263 0.84 15.44 5.35
C GLN A 263 1.02 16.82 5.98
N ALA A 264 0.16 17.16 6.94
CA ALA A 264 0.28 18.42 7.67
C ALA A 264 1.61 18.52 8.42
N ALA A 265 2.10 17.43 9.01
CA ALA A 265 3.37 17.42 9.70
C ALA A 265 4.58 17.57 8.76
N LEU A 266 4.53 16.97 7.57
CA LEU A 266 5.55 17.16 6.53
C LEU A 266 5.56 18.61 6.04
N ALA A 267 4.40 19.20 5.78
CA ALA A 267 4.26 20.60 5.37
C ALA A 267 4.75 21.57 6.46
N MET A 268 4.38 21.32 7.71
CA MET A 268 4.87 22.04 8.88
C MET A 268 6.39 21.96 8.97
N TRP A 269 6.96 20.75 8.92
CA TRP A 269 8.41 20.55 9.03
C TRP A 269 9.17 21.26 7.92
N HIS A 270 8.66 21.23 6.68
CA HIS A 270 9.29 21.93 5.56
C HIS A 270 9.43 23.45 5.80
N LYS A 271 8.48 24.07 6.49
CA LYS A 271 8.53 25.50 6.85
C LYS A 271 9.44 25.78 8.05
N LEU A 272 9.49 24.86 9.02
CA LEU A 272 10.27 25.02 10.25
C LEU A 272 11.76 24.67 10.07
N GLU A 273 12.08 23.64 9.29
CA GLU A 273 13.43 23.12 9.06
C GLU A 273 14.48 24.20 8.74
N PRO A 274 14.25 25.17 7.82
CA PRO A 274 15.25 26.20 7.51
C PRO A 274 15.41 27.27 8.60
N GLN A 275 14.47 27.39 9.53
CA GLN A 275 14.43 28.47 10.51
C GLN A 275 14.89 28.06 11.91
N LEU A 276 14.91 26.74 12.17
CA LEU A 276 15.29 26.14 13.45
C LEU A 276 16.74 25.65 13.43
N GLU A 277 17.33 25.57 14.62
CA GLU A 277 18.65 24.96 14.80
C GLU A 277 18.64 23.47 14.45
N ARG A 278 19.74 22.99 13.87
CA ARG A 278 19.88 21.58 13.47
C ARG A 278 19.80 20.68 14.71
N ASN A 279 19.01 19.61 14.63
CA ASN A 279 18.76 18.66 15.72
C ASN A 279 18.11 19.25 16.98
N LEU A 280 17.53 20.45 16.89
CA LEU A 280 16.76 21.01 17.99
C LEU A 280 15.54 20.12 18.31
N VAL A 281 14.77 19.79 17.27
CA VAL A 281 13.64 18.86 17.35
C VAL A 281 14.14 17.43 17.13
N THR A 282 13.81 16.52 18.04
CA THR A 282 14.20 15.10 17.95
C THR A 282 13.06 14.23 17.46
N ASP A 283 11.83 14.52 17.89
CA ASP A 283 10.64 13.73 17.59
C ASP A 283 9.45 14.62 17.27
N ILE A 284 8.61 14.16 16.34
CA ILE A 284 7.33 14.78 15.99
C ILE A 284 6.25 13.70 16.18
N VAL A 285 5.40 13.89 17.17
CA VAL A 285 4.34 12.94 17.53
C VAL A 285 3.01 13.44 16.97
N LEU A 286 2.37 12.65 16.11
CA LEU A 286 1.22 13.10 15.31
C LEU A 286 -0.15 12.95 16.00
N ASN A 287 -0.20 12.25 17.12
CA ASN A 287 -1.43 11.95 17.85
C ASN A 287 -1.22 12.03 19.37
N ASP A 288 -0.43 13.02 19.79
CA ASP A 288 -0.12 13.24 21.20
C ASP A 288 -1.21 14.09 21.87
N LEU A 289 -1.30 14.01 23.19
CA LEU A 289 -2.19 14.85 23.99
C LEU A 289 -1.73 16.31 23.92
N VAL A 290 -2.70 17.18 23.64
CA VAL A 290 -2.49 18.60 23.36
C VAL A 290 -3.09 19.47 24.47
N ASP A 291 -4.07 18.93 25.19
CA ASP A 291 -4.67 19.52 26.37
C ASP A 291 -5.20 18.43 27.32
N GLU A 292 -5.55 18.86 28.54
CA GLU A 292 -6.11 18.01 29.59
C GLU A 292 -7.49 17.46 29.26
N ARG A 293 -8.19 18.08 28.30
CA ARG A 293 -9.51 17.63 27.82
C ARG A 293 -9.41 16.38 26.94
N GLY A 294 -8.18 15.94 26.63
CA GLY A 294 -7.93 14.74 25.86
C GLY A 294 -7.84 14.98 24.35
N ASN A 295 -7.78 16.23 23.89
CA ASN A 295 -7.62 16.50 22.46
C ASN A 295 -6.23 16.05 22.01
N ARG A 296 -6.17 15.49 20.79
CA ARG A 296 -4.95 14.93 20.21
C ARG A 296 -4.53 15.61 18.92
N GLY A 297 -3.24 15.81 18.76
CA GLY A 297 -2.68 16.58 17.65
C GLY A 297 -1.19 16.41 17.51
N ILE A 298 -0.59 17.31 16.74
CA ILE A 298 0.83 17.31 16.44
C ILE A 298 1.59 18.03 17.56
N VAL A 299 2.58 17.36 18.13
CA VAL A 299 3.49 17.89 19.14
C VAL A 299 4.92 17.57 18.74
N LEU A 300 5.80 18.57 18.78
CA LEU A 300 7.22 18.39 18.53
C LEU A 300 7.96 18.37 19.87
N TYR A 301 8.94 17.49 19.99
CA TYR A 301 9.79 17.37 21.17
C TYR A 301 11.19 17.85 20.86
N THR A 302 11.70 18.72 21.72
CA THR A 302 13.07 19.22 21.60
C THR A 302 14.06 18.28 22.28
N ARG A 303 15.34 18.40 21.92
CA ARG A 303 16.44 17.69 22.60
C ARG A 303 16.49 17.98 24.11
N GLN A 304 16.06 19.17 24.52
CA GLN A 304 15.98 19.60 25.91
C GLN A 304 14.74 19.06 26.64
N GLY A 305 13.85 18.33 25.96
CA GLY A 305 12.62 17.75 26.51
C GLY A 305 11.42 18.70 26.54
N SER A 306 11.50 19.85 25.86
CA SER A 306 10.40 20.83 25.81
C SER A 306 9.36 20.38 24.79
N ARG A 307 8.09 20.66 25.09
CA ARG A 307 6.94 20.34 24.22
C ARG A 307 6.57 21.55 23.37
N LEU A 308 6.64 21.42 22.05
CA LEU A 308 6.20 22.44 21.10
C LEU A 308 4.85 21.99 20.52
N VAL A 309 3.77 22.59 21.00
CA VAL A 309 2.40 22.16 20.74
C VAL A 309 1.86 22.88 19.50
N TRP A 310 1.70 22.13 18.41
CA TRP A 310 1.23 22.64 17.12
C TRP A 310 -0.29 22.59 16.97
N GLY A 311 -0.89 21.49 17.47
CA GLY A 311 -2.34 21.25 17.44
C GLY A 311 -2.81 20.32 16.32
N ASP A 312 -4.12 20.30 16.10
CA ASP A 312 -4.74 19.54 15.00
C ASP A 312 -4.76 20.40 13.72
N PRO A 313 -4.40 19.85 12.54
CA PRO A 313 -4.51 20.58 11.27
C PRO A 313 -5.91 21.14 10.99
N ALA A 314 -6.97 20.51 11.50
CA ALA A 314 -8.33 21.02 11.35
C ALA A 314 -8.59 22.33 12.12
N GLU A 315 -7.71 22.72 13.04
CA GLU A 315 -7.83 23.95 13.83
C GLU A 315 -7.58 25.23 13.01
N GLU A 316 -7.09 25.14 11.77
CA GLU A 316 -6.97 26.30 10.85
C GLU A 316 -8.30 27.04 10.67
N ARG A 317 -9.43 26.33 10.83
CA ARG A 317 -10.78 26.93 10.77
C ARG A 317 -11.03 27.97 11.86
N TYR A 318 -10.24 27.97 12.93
CA TYR A 318 -10.34 28.93 14.03
C TYR A 318 -9.49 30.19 13.80
N GLY A 319 -8.94 30.38 12.59
CA GLY A 319 -8.28 31.62 12.18
C GLY A 319 -6.77 31.65 12.32
N VAL A 320 -6.14 30.57 12.80
CA VAL A 320 -4.68 30.48 12.95
C VAL A 320 -4.07 29.84 11.71
N ARG A 321 -3.39 30.64 10.87
CA ARG A 321 -2.72 30.15 9.66
C ARG A 321 -1.42 29.42 10.01
N VAL A 322 -1.08 28.41 9.22
CA VAL A 322 0.17 27.62 9.35
C VAL A 322 1.43 28.51 9.37
N ASP A 323 1.45 29.54 8.52
CA ASP A 323 2.61 30.45 8.42
C ASP A 323 2.78 31.30 9.66
N ASP A 324 1.67 31.75 10.26
CA ASP A 324 1.71 32.53 11.49
C ASP A 324 2.12 31.64 12.66
N LYS A 325 1.59 30.40 12.77
CA LYS A 325 2.06 29.41 13.76
C LYS A 325 3.57 29.15 13.67
N ALA A 326 4.09 28.99 12.44
CA ALA A 326 5.51 28.75 12.23
C ALA A 326 6.36 29.94 12.65
N ARG A 327 5.96 31.15 12.25
CA ARG A 327 6.63 32.40 12.62
C ARG A 327 6.64 32.59 14.14
N ASP A 328 5.50 32.41 14.77
CA ASP A 328 5.30 32.60 16.21
C ASP A 328 6.08 31.59 17.05
N LEU A 329 6.12 30.33 16.60
CA LEU A 329 6.93 29.28 17.23
C LEU A 329 8.42 29.62 17.17
N VAL A 330 8.91 29.96 15.97
CA VAL A 330 10.32 30.33 15.78
C VAL A 330 10.67 31.59 16.57
N HIS A 331 9.81 32.60 16.57
CA HIS A 331 9.99 33.82 17.32
C HIS A 331 10.09 33.53 18.83
N THR A 332 9.14 32.75 19.36
CA THR A 332 9.11 32.40 20.78
C THR A 332 10.35 31.60 21.19
N ILE A 333 10.78 30.61 20.38
CA ILE A 333 12.02 29.85 20.64
C ILE A 333 13.23 30.79 20.74
N ARG A 334 13.35 31.75 19.80
CA ARG A 334 14.47 32.71 19.78
C ARG A 334 14.45 33.69 20.94
N CYS A 335 13.26 34.17 21.33
CA CYS A 335 13.12 35.12 22.43
C CYS A 335 13.43 34.50 23.80
N GLN A 336 13.12 33.21 23.99
CA GLN A 336 13.33 32.56 25.27
C GLN A 336 14.78 32.11 25.49
N GLY A 337 15.51 31.80 24.42
CA GLY A 337 16.93 31.46 24.44
C GLY A 337 17.24 30.08 25.04
N ASP A 338 16.81 29.83 26.28
CA ASP A 338 17.02 28.55 26.98
C ASP A 338 15.74 27.72 27.06
N LEU A 339 15.60 26.80 26.10
CA LEU A 339 14.50 25.83 26.07
C LEU A 339 14.55 24.84 27.25
N GLY A 340 15.69 24.70 27.92
CA GLY A 340 15.83 23.87 29.12
C GLY A 340 14.97 24.35 30.31
N ARG A 341 14.56 25.61 30.32
CA ARG A 341 13.65 26.17 31.35
C ARG A 341 12.19 26.09 30.96
N ILE A 342 11.90 25.74 29.70
CA ILE A 342 10.55 25.76 29.14
C ILE A 342 10.00 24.34 29.12
N ALA A 343 8.87 24.13 29.80
CA ALA A 343 8.12 22.89 29.75
C ALA A 343 7.39 22.77 28.40
N MET A 344 6.75 23.86 27.97
CA MET A 344 5.87 23.86 26.80
C MET A 344 5.83 25.22 26.10
N ILE A 345 5.74 25.22 24.77
CA ILE A 345 5.33 26.36 23.94
C ILE A 345 4.09 25.93 23.16
N ASN A 346 3.01 26.71 23.22
CA ASN A 346 1.75 26.39 22.57
C ASN A 346 1.38 27.46 21.56
N VAL A 347 1.32 27.07 20.28
CA VAL A 347 1.01 27.95 19.13
C VAL A 347 -0.35 27.63 18.49
N ARG A 348 -1.24 26.95 19.22
CA ARG A 348 -2.59 26.61 18.73
C ARG A 348 -3.52 27.81 18.66
N PHE A 349 -3.24 28.84 19.43
CA PHE A 349 -4.10 30.00 19.63
C PHE A 349 -3.53 31.22 18.91
N ASN A 350 -4.39 32.22 18.66
CA ASN A 350 -3.97 33.50 18.07
C ASN A 350 -2.86 34.20 18.88
N GLN A 351 -2.83 33.97 20.19
CA GLN A 351 -1.76 34.45 21.06
C GLN A 351 -0.99 33.22 21.57
N PRO A 352 0.23 32.97 21.07
CA PRO A 352 1.04 31.87 21.55
C PRO A 352 1.47 32.12 23.00
N PHE A 353 1.59 31.07 23.79
CA PHE A 353 2.08 31.15 25.16
C PHE A 353 3.08 30.04 25.46
N PHE A 354 3.84 30.20 26.54
CA PHE A 354 4.76 29.20 27.02
C PHE A 354 4.58 28.96 28.53
N VAL A 355 5.00 27.79 28.99
CA VAL A 355 4.95 27.37 30.39
C VAL A 355 6.37 26.97 30.80
N LEU A 356 6.82 27.48 31.95
CA LEU A 356 8.13 27.17 32.52
C LEU A 356 8.10 25.83 33.24
N ARG A 357 9.28 25.24 33.44
CA ARG A 357 9.46 24.09 34.34
C ARG A 357 9.49 24.60 35.77
N ASP A 358 8.84 23.85 36.65
CA ASP A 358 8.88 24.07 38.10
C ASP A 358 10.27 23.78 38.68
#